data_AF-X1G9G6-F1
#
_entry.id   AF-X1G9G6-F1
#
_cell.length_a   1.000
_cell.length_b   1.000
_cell.length_c   1.000
_cell.angle_alpha   90.00
_cell.angle_beta   90.00
_cell.angle_gamma   90.00
#
_symmetry.space_group_name_H-M   'P 1'
#
loop_
_entity.id
_entity.type
_entity.pdbx_description
1 polymer ?
#
loop_
_entity_poly.entity_id
_entity_poly.type
_entity_poly.pdbx_seq_one_letter_code
_entity_poly.pdbx_strand_id
1 'polypeptide(L)'
;YNFINHQHHDAGAFQIYYRGPLAIDAGMYSGTSGGGKGYNSPHNKNYFKRTIAHNSLLIYDPDEVFKTIGYGGKFKTEFAENDGGQRLPGDGWFAPKTLDDLLSKDYKTGKVLAQGFGPDYIQPDYTYLKGDITEAYSSKVKEVKRSFVFLNFDNEYIPASLIVFDKIISSNPKFRKYWLLHSIEEPEVTESEIIITRTKNGDSGKLINTVLLPGADNSVITAVGGPGKEFWVFGENYENEPIGGRDPAGERGKWRIEISPSASVEEDYFLNVMQ
;
A
#
# COMPACT_ATOMS: atom_id res chain seq x y z
N TYR A 1 -15.71 -3.62 2.18
CA TYR A 1 -16.38 -2.33 1.93
C TYR A 1 -15.45 -1.23 2.40
N ASN A 2 -15.44 -0.09 1.73
CA ASN A 2 -14.74 1.12 2.15
C ASN A 2 -15.76 2.13 2.67
N PHE A 3 -15.55 2.61 3.90
CA PHE A 3 -16.43 3.51 4.64
C PHE A 3 -16.07 4.99 4.44
N ILE A 4 -15.02 5.29 3.65
CA ILE A 4 -14.54 6.65 3.35
C ILE A 4 -14.15 7.39 4.65
N ASN A 5 -14.22 8.72 4.64
CA ASN A 5 -13.84 9.62 5.71
C ASN A 5 -12.38 9.44 6.14
N HIS A 6 -12.14 8.88 7.32
CA HIS A 6 -10.79 8.64 7.83
C HIS A 6 -10.20 7.31 7.37
N GLN A 7 -10.98 6.40 6.79
CA GLN A 7 -10.44 5.19 6.19
C GLN A 7 -9.65 5.53 4.91
N HIS A 8 -8.58 4.77 4.66
CA HIS A 8 -7.78 4.87 3.45
C HIS A 8 -8.26 3.90 2.35
N HIS A 9 -7.67 3.98 1.17
CA HIS A 9 -7.87 3.06 0.04
C HIS A 9 -6.76 2.00 0.02
N ASP A 10 -6.80 1.16 1.05
CA ASP A 10 -5.73 0.30 1.54
C ASP A 10 -6.08 -1.19 1.45
N ALA A 11 -7.04 -1.58 0.60
CA ALA A 11 -7.43 -2.99 0.50
C ALA A 11 -6.22 -3.86 0.14
N GLY A 12 -5.97 -4.92 0.92
CA GLY A 12 -4.83 -5.79 0.74
C GLY A 12 -3.51 -5.26 1.30
N ALA A 13 -3.47 -4.13 2.01
CA ALA A 13 -2.26 -3.67 2.68
C ALA A 13 -1.82 -4.65 3.79
N PHE A 14 -0.51 -4.72 4.04
CA PHE A 14 0.09 -5.33 5.23
C PHE A 14 1.01 -4.32 5.92
N GLN A 15 1.28 -4.52 7.21
CA GLN A 15 2.20 -3.69 7.99
C GLN A 15 2.97 -4.57 8.97
N ILE A 16 4.27 -4.33 9.14
CA ILE A 16 5.15 -5.14 10.00
C ILE A 16 5.93 -4.22 10.93
N TYR A 17 5.87 -4.53 12.22
CA TYR A 17 6.67 -3.90 13.27
C TYR A 17 7.45 -4.99 14.01
N TYR A 18 8.75 -4.80 14.16
CA TYR A 18 9.59 -5.59 15.07
C TYR A 18 10.77 -4.74 15.50
N ARG A 19 10.82 -4.36 16.78
CA ARG A 19 11.82 -3.42 17.32
C ARG A 19 11.97 -2.13 16.47
N GLY A 20 10.82 -1.60 16.02
CA GLY A 20 10.70 -0.47 15.11
C GLY A 20 9.76 -0.76 13.94
N PRO A 21 9.17 0.26 13.27
CA PRO A 21 8.36 0.06 12.08
C PRO A 21 9.22 -0.37 10.88
N LEU A 22 8.90 -1.51 10.26
CA LEU A 22 9.70 -2.10 9.18
C LEU A 22 9.01 -1.99 7.81
N ALA A 23 7.85 -2.62 7.67
CA ALA A 23 6.95 -2.41 6.53
C ALA A 23 5.85 -1.46 7.00
N ILE A 24 5.93 -0.18 6.64
CA ILE A 24 5.10 0.88 7.23
C ILE A 24 3.83 1.15 6.42
N ASP A 25 2.82 1.74 7.07
CA ASP A 25 1.76 2.52 6.44
C ASP A 25 2.25 3.98 6.36
N ALA A 26 2.49 4.46 5.15
CA ALA A 26 3.28 5.67 4.92
C ALA A 26 2.42 6.95 4.86
N GLY A 27 3.10 8.08 4.97
CA GLY A 27 2.50 9.41 4.99
C GLY A 27 2.03 9.81 6.38
N MET A 28 1.45 11.00 6.48
CA MET A 28 1.00 11.55 7.75
C MET A 28 -0.25 12.39 7.57
N TYR A 29 -1.17 12.30 8.52
CA TYR A 29 -2.44 13.01 8.43
C TYR A 29 -2.31 14.54 8.38
N SER A 30 -1.42 15.12 9.19
CA SER A 30 -1.25 16.58 9.29
C SER A 30 0.21 16.98 9.31
N GLY A 31 0.58 17.93 8.47
CA GLY A 31 1.91 18.50 8.38
C GLY A 31 1.90 19.81 7.61
N THR A 32 2.98 20.11 6.88
CA THR A 32 3.13 21.34 6.11
C THR A 32 2.28 21.40 4.84
N SER A 33 1.73 20.28 4.36
CA SER A 33 0.97 20.22 3.10
C SER A 33 -0.18 21.23 3.10
N GLY A 34 -0.19 22.08 2.06
CA GLY A 34 -1.05 23.27 1.92
C GLY A 34 -2.56 22.98 1.86
N GLY A 35 -3.38 23.99 1.55
CA GLY A 35 -4.82 23.78 1.29
C GLY A 35 -5.62 23.13 2.43
N GLY A 36 -5.26 23.38 3.70
CA GLY A 36 -6.03 22.93 4.85
C GLY A 36 -5.27 22.28 6.00
N LYS A 37 -3.93 22.06 5.89
CA LYS A 37 -3.05 21.55 6.96
C LYS A 37 -3.69 20.43 7.81
N GLY A 38 -4.00 19.30 7.16
CA GLY A 38 -4.79 18.21 7.75
C GLY A 38 -5.69 17.59 6.70
N TYR A 39 -6.91 17.19 7.08
CA TYR A 39 -7.84 16.42 6.25
C TYR A 39 -7.92 16.84 4.77
N ASN A 40 -8.05 18.14 4.48
CA ASN A 40 -8.28 18.64 3.11
C ASN A 40 -6.99 18.81 2.28
N SER A 41 -5.81 18.49 2.82
CA SER A 41 -4.52 18.77 2.17
C SER A 41 -4.31 17.95 0.89
N PRO A 42 -3.48 18.46 -0.06
CA PRO A 42 -3.03 17.68 -1.21
C PRO A 42 -2.41 16.34 -0.81
N HIS A 43 -1.60 16.30 0.25
CA HIS A 43 -1.01 15.05 0.75
C HIS A 43 -2.08 14.02 1.15
N ASN A 44 -3.16 14.45 1.82
CA ASN A 44 -4.26 13.53 2.15
C ASN A 44 -4.96 12.97 0.90
N LYS A 45 -5.21 13.83 -0.09
CA LYS A 45 -5.97 13.47 -1.28
C LYS A 45 -5.18 12.64 -2.29
N ASN A 46 -3.88 12.88 -2.36
CA ASN A 46 -3.06 12.39 -3.46
C ASN A 46 -2.02 11.34 -3.00
N TYR A 47 -1.75 11.22 -1.69
CA TYR A 47 -0.82 10.22 -1.16
C TYR A 47 -1.40 9.45 0.03
N PHE A 48 -1.58 10.09 1.20
CA PHE A 48 -1.83 9.40 2.48
C PHE A 48 -3.05 8.48 2.47
N LYS A 49 -4.18 8.91 1.90
CA LYS A 49 -5.38 8.05 1.82
C LYS A 49 -5.38 7.11 0.61
N ARG A 50 -4.36 7.16 -0.24
CA ARG A 50 -4.30 6.52 -1.56
C ARG A 50 -3.48 5.25 -1.48
N THR A 51 -3.74 4.31 -2.38
CA THR A 51 -3.12 2.97 -2.33
C THR A 51 -1.60 3.04 -2.38
N ILE A 52 -1.03 4.02 -3.11
CA ILE A 52 0.42 4.24 -3.19
C ILE A 52 1.12 4.55 -1.87
N ALA A 53 0.40 4.87 -0.79
CA ALA A 53 0.98 5.05 0.55
C ALA A 53 1.05 3.74 1.37
N HIS A 54 0.59 2.62 0.81
CA HIS A 54 0.43 1.36 1.54
C HIS A 54 1.18 0.23 0.85
N ASN A 55 1.53 -0.81 1.61
CA ASN A 55 2.14 -2.03 1.09
C ASN A 55 1.10 -2.89 0.33
N SER A 56 0.66 -2.40 -0.82
CA SER A 56 -0.42 -2.94 -1.64
C SER A 56 0.01 -3.06 -3.11
N LEU A 57 -0.95 -3.04 -4.03
CA LEU A 57 -0.76 -3.26 -5.45
C LEU A 57 -1.27 -2.06 -6.26
N LEU A 58 -0.50 -1.62 -7.25
CA LEU A 58 -0.91 -0.62 -8.23
C LEU A 58 -0.99 -1.25 -9.63
N ILE A 59 -1.95 -0.78 -10.42
CA ILE A 59 -2.11 -1.08 -11.84
C ILE A 59 -2.35 0.27 -12.52
N TYR A 60 -1.36 0.76 -13.25
CA TYR A 60 -1.40 2.12 -13.79
C TYR A 60 -2.08 2.16 -15.15
N ASP A 61 -3.32 2.64 -15.17
CA ASP A 61 -4.05 3.03 -16.38
C ASP A 61 -3.88 4.55 -16.56
N PRO A 62 -3.18 5.01 -17.62
CA PRO A 62 -2.89 6.43 -17.81
C PRO A 62 -4.14 7.29 -18.05
N ASP A 63 -5.25 6.69 -18.47
CA ASP A 63 -6.51 7.40 -18.78
C ASP A 63 -7.48 7.40 -17.58
N GLU A 64 -7.13 6.75 -16.47
CA GLU A 64 -7.98 6.68 -15.28
C GLU A 64 -8.08 8.03 -14.55
N VAL A 65 -9.30 8.39 -14.17
CA VAL A 65 -9.60 9.63 -13.44
C VAL A 65 -10.17 9.35 -12.07
N PHE A 66 -9.73 10.13 -11.07
CA PHE A 66 -10.12 9.95 -9.67
C PHE A 66 -10.91 11.18 -9.19
N LYS A 67 -12.24 11.13 -9.29
CA LYS A 67 -13.13 12.24 -8.91
C LYS A 67 -13.11 12.46 -7.39
N THR A 68 -12.92 13.71 -6.96
CA THR A 68 -12.81 14.08 -5.52
C THR A 68 -13.65 15.27 -5.09
N ILE A 69 -14.62 15.70 -5.90
CA ILE A 69 -15.46 16.87 -5.59
C ILE A 69 -16.25 16.70 -4.27
N GLY A 70 -16.59 15.47 -3.90
CA GLY A 70 -17.25 15.10 -2.64
C GLY A 70 -16.32 15.11 -1.42
N TYR A 71 -15.01 15.00 -1.59
CA TYR A 71 -14.06 14.91 -0.48
C TYR A 71 -13.94 16.20 0.34
N GLY A 72 -13.99 16.09 1.66
CA GLY A 72 -13.71 17.19 2.59
C GLY A 72 -14.79 18.27 2.66
N GLY A 73 -14.62 19.23 3.58
CA GLY A 73 -15.57 20.34 3.77
C GLY A 73 -15.15 21.66 3.12
N LYS A 74 -13.89 21.79 2.71
CA LYS A 74 -13.28 23.00 2.15
C LYS A 74 -12.15 22.62 1.18
N PHE A 75 -11.66 23.58 0.39
CA PHE A 75 -10.57 23.38 -0.58
C PHE A 75 -10.86 22.23 -1.55
N LYS A 76 -12.06 22.23 -2.13
CA LYS A 76 -12.51 21.20 -3.05
C LYS A 76 -11.64 21.15 -4.31
N THR A 77 -11.43 19.94 -4.82
CA THR A 77 -10.71 19.65 -6.05
C THR A 77 -11.61 18.74 -6.89
N GLU A 78 -11.60 18.90 -8.21
CA GLU A 78 -12.43 18.05 -9.07
C GLU A 78 -11.87 16.64 -9.16
N PHE A 79 -10.54 16.53 -9.28
CA PHE A 79 -9.81 15.28 -9.38
C PHE A 79 -8.65 15.24 -8.37
N ALA A 80 -8.25 14.02 -7.99
CA ALA A 80 -6.99 13.75 -7.32
C ALA A 80 -6.00 13.09 -8.30
N GLU A 81 -4.73 13.03 -7.91
CA GLU A 81 -3.67 12.41 -8.71
C GLU A 81 -3.98 10.95 -9.04
N ASN A 82 -3.56 10.52 -10.22
CA ASN A 82 -3.58 9.11 -10.60
C ASN A 82 -2.41 8.39 -9.93
N ASP A 83 -2.71 7.62 -8.89
CA ASP A 83 -1.71 6.80 -8.18
C ASP A 83 -1.64 5.36 -8.71
N GLY A 84 -2.33 5.03 -9.79
CA GLY A 84 -2.49 3.65 -10.26
C GLY A 84 -3.22 2.76 -9.24
N GLY A 85 -3.80 3.33 -8.18
CA GLY A 85 -4.35 2.62 -7.04
C GLY A 85 -5.80 2.21 -7.18
N GLN A 86 -6.45 2.04 -6.04
CA GLN A 86 -7.85 1.68 -5.90
C GLN A 86 -8.76 2.88 -6.18
N ARG A 87 -10.02 2.60 -6.52
CA ARG A 87 -11.06 3.61 -6.77
C ARG A 87 -11.28 4.50 -5.54
N LEU A 88 -11.92 5.65 -5.77
CA LEU A 88 -12.49 6.51 -4.72
C LEU A 88 -14.02 6.34 -4.73
N PRO A 89 -14.60 5.47 -3.88
CA PRO A 89 -16.03 5.16 -3.93
C PRO A 89 -16.94 6.32 -3.59
N GLY A 90 -18.21 6.20 -3.99
CA GLY A 90 -19.23 7.22 -3.80
C GLY A 90 -19.14 8.35 -4.83
N ASP A 91 -20.06 9.32 -4.71
CA ASP A 91 -20.12 10.45 -5.63
C ASP A 91 -18.96 11.43 -5.38
N GLY A 92 -17.87 11.22 -6.12
CA GLY A 92 -16.65 12.02 -6.01
C GLY A 92 -15.96 11.88 -4.65
N TRP A 93 -15.82 10.65 -4.15
CA TRP A 93 -15.20 10.35 -2.85
C TRP A 93 -15.99 10.84 -1.63
N PHE A 94 -17.32 10.67 -1.68
CA PHE A 94 -18.24 11.01 -0.59
C PHE A 94 -18.69 9.76 0.17
N ALA A 95 -18.81 9.85 1.50
CA ALA A 95 -19.24 8.74 2.35
C ALA A 95 -20.72 8.36 2.16
N PRO A 96 -21.10 7.08 2.34
CA PRO A 96 -22.51 6.69 2.31
C PRO A 96 -23.26 7.35 3.49
N LYS A 97 -24.52 7.75 3.27
CA LYS A 97 -25.32 8.38 4.35
C LYS A 97 -26.00 7.34 5.24
N THR A 98 -26.23 6.15 4.73
CA THR A 98 -26.96 5.06 5.39
C THR A 98 -26.29 3.72 5.10
N LEU A 99 -26.70 2.68 5.82
CA LEU A 99 -26.31 1.31 5.51
C LEU A 99 -26.80 0.90 4.11
N ASP A 100 -28.01 1.30 3.72
CA ASP A 100 -28.53 1.00 2.38
C ASP A 100 -27.65 1.62 1.29
N ASP A 101 -27.23 2.88 1.45
CA ASP A 101 -26.26 3.52 0.55
C ASP A 101 -24.94 2.73 0.46
N LEU A 102 -24.42 2.25 1.61
CA LEU A 102 -23.18 1.47 1.68
C LEU A 102 -23.32 0.14 0.91
N LEU A 103 -24.46 -0.53 1.06
CA LEU A 103 -24.70 -1.85 0.49
C LEU A 103 -25.12 -1.82 -0.99
N SER A 104 -25.79 -0.75 -1.43
CA SER A 104 -26.36 -0.66 -2.79
C SER A 104 -25.50 0.13 -3.79
N LYS A 105 -24.48 0.86 -3.33
CA LYS A 105 -23.57 1.64 -4.17
C LYS A 105 -22.17 0.99 -4.27
N ASP A 106 -21.21 1.69 -4.83
CA ASP A 106 -19.90 1.18 -5.24
C ASP A 106 -18.85 1.10 -4.11
N TYR A 107 -19.28 1.02 -2.85
CA TYR A 107 -18.42 0.95 -1.67
C TYR A 107 -17.86 -0.44 -1.39
N LYS A 108 -18.33 -1.49 -2.07
CA LYS A 108 -17.74 -2.82 -1.94
C LYS A 108 -16.38 -2.85 -2.64
N THR A 109 -15.38 -3.36 -1.94
CA THR A 109 -13.96 -3.31 -2.35
C THR A 109 -13.28 -4.67 -2.29
N GLY A 110 -13.98 -5.71 -1.86
CA GLY A 110 -13.40 -7.04 -1.81
C GLY A 110 -14.26 -8.06 -1.10
N LYS A 111 -13.75 -9.29 -1.10
CA LYS A 111 -14.37 -10.49 -0.54
C LYS A 111 -13.29 -11.34 0.12
N VAL A 112 -13.48 -11.70 1.39
CA VAL A 112 -12.66 -12.72 2.04
C VAL A 112 -12.96 -14.07 1.39
N LEU A 113 -11.92 -14.73 0.85
CA LEU A 113 -12.03 -16.03 0.19
C LEU A 113 -11.70 -17.18 1.14
N ALA A 114 -10.69 -16.99 1.98
CA ALA A 114 -10.28 -17.96 2.98
C ALA A 114 -9.51 -17.25 4.12
N GLN A 115 -9.56 -17.84 5.31
CA GLN A 115 -8.86 -17.33 6.50
C GLN A 115 -8.71 -18.46 7.52
N GLY A 116 -7.71 -18.38 8.40
CA GLY A 116 -7.53 -19.31 9.50
C GLY A 116 -6.14 -19.19 10.12
N PHE A 117 -5.95 -19.78 11.29
CA PHE A 117 -4.67 -19.84 11.98
C PHE A 117 -4.60 -21.12 12.82
N GLY A 118 -3.41 -21.58 13.16
CA GLY A 118 -3.23 -22.78 13.98
C GLY A 118 -1.81 -23.37 13.90
N PRO A 119 -1.63 -24.63 14.33
CA PRO A 119 -2.66 -25.53 14.85
C PRO A 119 -3.10 -25.18 16.28
N ASP A 120 -2.24 -24.55 17.07
CA ASP A 120 -2.60 -24.09 18.41
C ASP A 120 -3.36 -22.76 18.35
N TYR A 121 -4.38 -22.61 19.18
CA TYR A 121 -5.23 -21.41 19.17
C TYR A 121 -4.62 -20.23 19.95
N ILE A 122 -3.66 -20.50 20.84
CA ILE A 122 -2.96 -19.51 21.66
C ILE A 122 -1.68 -19.05 20.96
N GLN A 123 -0.91 -19.99 20.42
CA GLN A 123 0.37 -19.80 19.76
C GLN A 123 0.36 -20.45 18.38
N PRO A 124 -0.38 -19.90 17.41
CA PRO A 124 -0.45 -20.48 16.08
C PRO A 124 0.91 -20.39 15.37
N ASP A 125 1.34 -21.51 14.79
CA ASP A 125 2.50 -21.58 13.89
C ASP A 125 2.29 -20.71 12.65
N TYR A 126 1.04 -20.61 12.18
CA TYR A 126 0.69 -19.78 11.03
C TYR A 126 -0.60 -18.99 11.22
N THR A 127 -0.67 -17.83 10.56
CA THR A 127 -1.90 -17.07 10.34
C THR A 127 -2.09 -16.80 8.86
N TYR A 128 -3.25 -17.17 8.32
CA TYR A 128 -3.59 -17.14 6.90
C TYR A 128 -4.79 -16.24 6.62
N LEU A 129 -4.67 -15.44 5.57
CA LEU A 129 -5.77 -14.64 5.02
C LEU A 129 -5.67 -14.59 3.49
N LYS A 130 -6.79 -14.77 2.80
CA LYS A 130 -6.89 -14.57 1.35
C LYS A 130 -8.11 -13.74 1.00
N GLY A 131 -7.88 -12.70 0.21
CA GLY A 131 -8.91 -11.80 -0.29
C GLY A 131 -8.91 -11.73 -1.81
N ASP A 132 -10.11 -11.60 -2.37
CA ASP A 132 -10.32 -11.03 -3.69
C ASP A 132 -10.59 -9.54 -3.51
N ILE A 133 -9.72 -8.69 -4.04
CA ILE A 133 -9.83 -7.22 -3.94
C ILE A 133 -10.08 -6.60 -5.31
N THR A 134 -10.53 -7.38 -6.30
CA THR A 134 -10.81 -6.89 -7.66
C THR A 134 -11.77 -5.70 -7.62
N GLU A 135 -12.80 -5.76 -6.78
CA GLU A 135 -13.81 -4.70 -6.64
C GLU A 135 -13.22 -3.39 -6.07
N ALA A 136 -12.01 -3.38 -5.48
CA ALA A 136 -11.35 -2.15 -5.05
C ALA A 136 -10.87 -1.30 -6.24
N TYR A 137 -10.63 -1.90 -7.40
CA TYR A 137 -10.08 -1.24 -8.58
C TYR A 137 -11.17 -0.97 -9.63
N SER A 138 -10.85 -0.16 -10.65
CA SER A 138 -11.71 0.05 -11.80
C SER A 138 -11.64 -1.13 -12.78
N SER A 139 -12.29 -0.99 -13.94
CA SER A 139 -12.22 -1.96 -15.04
C SER A 139 -10.82 -2.09 -15.67
N LYS A 140 -9.81 -1.39 -15.16
CA LYS A 140 -8.40 -1.60 -15.52
C LYS A 140 -7.86 -2.99 -15.13
N VAL A 141 -8.57 -3.70 -14.25
CA VAL A 141 -8.28 -5.08 -13.88
C VAL A 141 -9.45 -6.00 -14.16
N LYS A 142 -9.14 -7.26 -14.49
CA LYS A 142 -10.08 -8.38 -14.57
C LYS A 142 -10.09 -9.17 -13.25
N GLU A 143 -8.96 -9.24 -12.54
CA GLU A 143 -8.83 -9.99 -11.29
C GLU A 143 -7.66 -9.45 -10.46
N VAL A 144 -7.85 -9.25 -9.16
CA VAL A 144 -6.79 -8.96 -8.18
C VAL A 144 -7.03 -9.76 -6.92
N LYS A 145 -6.14 -10.71 -6.63
CA LYS A 145 -6.20 -11.56 -5.42
C LYS A 145 -4.89 -11.48 -4.67
N ARG A 146 -4.99 -11.47 -3.34
CA ARG A 146 -3.85 -11.45 -2.43
C ARG A 146 -4.04 -12.49 -1.34
N SER A 147 -2.97 -13.22 -1.05
CA SER A 147 -2.90 -14.21 0.02
C SER A 147 -1.73 -13.89 0.93
N PHE A 148 -1.95 -13.96 2.23
CA PHE A 148 -0.98 -13.74 3.28
C PHE A 148 -0.81 -15.02 4.09
N VAL A 149 0.42 -15.44 4.31
CA VAL A 149 0.77 -16.48 5.29
C VAL A 149 1.81 -15.88 6.22
N PHE A 150 1.40 -15.49 7.41
CA PHE A 150 2.32 -15.16 8.49
C PHE A 150 2.73 -16.44 9.20
N LEU A 151 4.03 -16.61 9.43
CA LEU A 151 4.63 -17.75 10.13
C LEU A 151 5.26 -17.24 11.42
N ASN A 152 4.90 -17.85 12.54
CA ASN A 152 5.52 -17.62 13.84
C ASN A 152 6.51 -18.77 14.10
N PHE A 153 7.81 -18.49 14.13
CA PHE A 153 8.83 -19.53 14.16
C PHE A 153 9.23 -19.97 15.57
N ASP A 154 8.76 -19.29 16.62
CA ASP A 154 9.25 -19.49 17.99
C ASP A 154 10.79 -19.56 18.06
N ASN A 155 11.44 -18.59 17.38
CA ASN A 155 12.88 -18.58 17.17
C ASN A 155 13.46 -17.21 17.53
N GLU A 156 14.54 -17.21 18.31
CA GLU A 156 15.15 -15.98 18.82
C GLU A 156 15.85 -15.14 17.73
N TYR A 157 16.35 -15.78 16.68
CA TYR A 157 17.13 -15.12 15.62
C TYR A 157 16.24 -14.60 14.49
N ILE A 158 15.26 -15.39 14.06
CA ILE A 158 14.28 -15.02 13.03
C ILE A 158 12.90 -15.36 13.61
N PRO A 159 12.22 -14.41 14.28
CA PRO A 159 11.01 -14.71 15.04
C PRO A 159 9.79 -15.00 14.16
N ALA A 160 9.75 -14.45 12.95
CA ALA A 160 8.59 -14.57 12.09
C ALA A 160 8.94 -14.46 10.61
N SER A 161 7.98 -14.81 9.76
CA SER A 161 8.00 -14.47 8.34
C SER A 161 6.60 -14.10 7.84
N LEU A 162 6.50 -13.22 6.85
CA LEU A 162 5.27 -12.99 6.09
C LEU A 162 5.50 -13.35 4.62
N ILE A 163 4.73 -14.31 4.13
CA ILE A 163 4.66 -14.66 2.72
C ILE A 163 3.44 -13.94 2.12
N VAL A 164 3.65 -13.21 1.03
CA VAL A 164 2.59 -12.55 0.26
C VAL A 164 2.59 -13.08 -1.16
N PHE A 165 1.45 -13.66 -1.56
CA PHE A 165 1.23 -14.16 -2.91
C PHE A 165 0.08 -13.44 -3.58
N ASP A 166 0.37 -12.81 -4.71
CA ASP A 166 -0.56 -11.99 -5.46
C ASP A 166 -0.79 -12.54 -6.86
N LYS A 167 -2.03 -12.40 -7.33
CA LYS A 167 -2.42 -12.57 -8.73
C LYS A 167 -3.04 -11.27 -9.22
N ILE A 168 -2.54 -10.75 -10.34
CA ILE A 168 -3.11 -9.58 -11.00
C ILE A 168 -3.35 -9.91 -12.46
N ILE A 169 -4.59 -9.72 -12.93
CA ILE A 169 -4.92 -9.71 -14.35
C ILE A 169 -5.39 -8.30 -14.71
N SER A 170 -4.60 -7.56 -15.49
CA SER A 170 -5.00 -6.27 -16.05
C SER A 170 -5.89 -6.44 -17.29
N SER A 171 -6.71 -5.44 -17.62
CA SER A 171 -7.50 -5.43 -18.85
C SER A 171 -6.70 -5.01 -20.09
N ASN A 172 -5.52 -4.44 -19.88
CA ASN A 172 -4.54 -4.12 -20.91
C ASN A 172 -3.14 -4.56 -20.45
N PRO A 173 -2.38 -5.34 -21.25
CA PRO A 173 -1.04 -5.79 -20.87
C PRO A 173 -0.04 -4.64 -20.68
N LYS A 174 -0.33 -3.45 -21.19
CA LYS A 174 0.52 -2.26 -21.03
C LYS A 174 0.30 -1.51 -19.72
N PHE A 175 -0.76 -1.82 -18.97
CA PHE A 175 -0.94 -1.23 -17.64
C PHE A 175 0.13 -1.76 -16.71
N ARG A 176 1.05 -0.87 -16.31
CA ARG A 176 2.20 -1.26 -15.49
C ARG A 176 1.73 -1.63 -14.10
N LYS A 177 2.23 -2.77 -13.61
CA LYS A 177 1.89 -3.32 -12.30
C LYS A 177 3.01 -3.06 -11.30
N TYR A 178 2.63 -2.73 -10.08
CA TYR A 178 3.57 -2.43 -9.01
C TYR A 178 3.15 -3.16 -7.73
N TRP A 179 4.12 -3.83 -7.11
CA TRP A 179 4.03 -4.29 -5.73
C TRP A 179 4.85 -3.35 -4.86
N LEU A 180 4.29 -2.91 -3.74
CA LEU A 180 4.87 -1.85 -2.90
C LEU A 180 5.34 -2.37 -1.53
N LEU A 181 6.48 -1.86 -1.08
CA LEU A 181 6.99 -2.03 0.30
C LEU A 181 7.62 -0.75 0.81
N HIS A 182 6.99 -0.12 1.80
CA HIS A 182 7.38 1.17 2.36
C HIS A 182 8.29 1.02 3.58
N SER A 183 9.23 1.95 3.72
CA SER A 183 10.16 2.03 4.85
C SER A 183 10.47 3.46 5.27
N ILE A 184 10.96 3.59 6.50
CA ILE A 184 11.44 4.88 7.03
C ILE A 184 12.81 5.21 6.48
N GLU A 185 13.74 4.27 6.62
CA GLU A 185 15.14 4.41 6.18
C GLU A 185 15.31 3.85 4.76
N GLU A 186 16.39 4.25 4.09
CA GLU A 186 16.68 3.83 2.72
C GLU A 186 16.89 2.30 2.68
N PRO A 187 16.16 1.56 1.83
CA PRO A 187 16.34 0.13 1.70
C PRO A 187 17.61 -0.18 0.89
N GLU A 188 18.34 -1.23 1.28
CA GLU A 188 19.37 -1.82 0.43
C GLU A 188 18.72 -2.81 -0.54
N VAL A 189 19.11 -2.77 -1.81
CA VAL A 189 18.49 -3.57 -2.88
C VAL A 189 19.57 -4.36 -3.62
N THR A 190 19.37 -5.67 -3.74
CA THR A 190 20.13 -6.56 -4.63
C THR A 190 19.24 -7.02 -5.79
N GLU A 191 19.67 -8.02 -6.57
CA GLU A 191 18.89 -8.56 -7.68
C GLU A 191 17.54 -9.17 -7.24
N SER A 192 17.50 -9.79 -6.06
CA SER A 192 16.30 -10.51 -5.56
C SER A 192 16.00 -10.25 -4.08
N GLU A 193 16.79 -9.43 -3.39
CA GLU A 193 16.59 -9.15 -1.97
C GLU A 193 16.47 -7.64 -1.72
N ILE A 194 15.60 -7.30 -0.77
CA ILE A 194 15.41 -5.96 -0.23
C ILE A 194 15.65 -6.04 1.27
N ILE A 195 16.54 -5.20 1.78
CA ILE A 195 16.89 -5.15 3.20
C ILE A 195 16.46 -3.79 3.75
N ILE A 196 15.55 -3.80 4.73
CA ILE A 196 15.12 -2.63 5.49
C ILE A 196 15.65 -2.78 6.92
N THR A 197 16.30 -1.74 7.42
CA THR A 197 16.79 -1.69 8.80
C THR A 197 16.27 -0.45 9.52
N ARG A 198 16.08 -0.59 10.83
CA ARG A 198 15.87 0.53 11.73
C ARG A 198 17.12 0.75 12.56
N THR A 199 17.67 1.96 12.53
CA THR A 199 18.93 2.29 13.19
C THR A 199 18.85 3.53 14.09
N LYS A 200 17.67 4.15 14.18
CA LYS A 200 17.43 5.41 14.88
C LYS A 200 16.40 5.24 15.99
N ASN A 201 16.34 6.22 16.90
CA ASN A 201 15.33 6.30 17.95
C ASN A 201 15.30 5.10 18.93
N GLY A 202 16.39 4.34 19.02
CA GLY A 202 16.46 3.11 19.83
C GLY A 202 15.90 1.85 19.12
N ASP A 203 15.37 2.01 17.90
CA ASP A 203 14.91 0.91 17.08
C ASP A 203 16.11 0.11 16.52
N SER A 204 15.91 -1.19 16.34
CA SER A 204 16.93 -2.15 15.89
C SER A 204 16.36 -3.27 15.01
N GLY A 205 15.12 -3.13 14.56
CA GLY A 205 14.46 -4.08 13.67
C GLY A 205 15.17 -4.22 12.33
N LYS A 206 15.01 -5.40 11.72
CA LYS A 206 15.44 -5.69 10.36
C LYS A 206 14.36 -6.49 9.65
N LEU A 207 14.12 -6.18 8.39
CA LEU A 207 13.28 -6.95 7.47
C LEU A 207 14.10 -7.28 6.22
N ILE A 208 14.11 -8.54 5.82
CA ILE A 208 14.68 -9.02 4.56
C ILE A 208 13.54 -9.59 3.72
N ASN A 209 13.24 -8.96 2.59
CA ASN A 209 12.29 -9.46 1.62
C ASN A 209 13.02 -10.15 0.46
N THR A 210 12.76 -11.44 0.26
CA THR A 210 13.20 -12.19 -0.93
C THR A 210 12.09 -12.19 -1.97
N VAL A 211 12.39 -11.69 -3.17
CA VAL A 211 11.50 -11.68 -4.33
C VAL A 211 11.63 -13.01 -5.07
N LEU A 212 10.57 -13.81 -5.07
CA LEU A 212 10.51 -15.11 -5.77
C LEU A 212 9.76 -15.02 -7.10
N LEU A 213 8.71 -14.19 -7.17
CA LEU A 213 7.99 -13.87 -8.41
C LEU A 213 7.73 -12.35 -8.51
N PRO A 214 7.85 -11.75 -9.70
CA PRO A 214 8.39 -12.32 -10.94
C PRO A 214 9.82 -12.85 -10.78
N GLY A 215 10.22 -13.82 -11.61
CA GLY A 215 11.60 -14.33 -11.61
C GLY A 215 12.61 -13.22 -11.94
N ALA A 216 13.87 -13.40 -11.58
CA ALA A 216 14.93 -12.39 -11.76
C ALA A 216 15.06 -11.88 -13.22
N ASP A 217 14.78 -12.74 -14.20
CA ASP A 217 14.76 -12.42 -15.63
C ASP A 217 13.60 -11.51 -16.06
N ASN A 218 12.58 -11.38 -15.20
CA ASN A 218 11.38 -10.59 -15.45
C ASN A 218 11.05 -9.62 -14.29
N SER A 219 11.98 -9.34 -13.38
CA SER A 219 11.75 -8.47 -12.22
C SER A 219 12.56 -7.18 -12.33
N VAL A 220 11.90 -6.05 -12.10
CA VAL A 220 12.52 -4.74 -11.90
C VAL A 220 12.20 -4.27 -10.49
N ILE A 221 13.24 -4.16 -9.65
CA ILE A 221 13.14 -3.67 -8.27
C ILE A 221 13.72 -2.25 -8.21
N THR A 222 12.91 -1.27 -7.81
CA THR A 222 13.31 0.14 -7.76
C THR A 222 13.02 0.74 -6.39
N ALA A 223 14.01 1.40 -5.79
CA ALA A 223 13.80 2.23 -4.62
C ALA A 223 13.38 3.66 -5.03
N VAL A 224 12.28 4.15 -4.47
CA VAL A 224 11.77 5.50 -4.67
C VAL A 224 11.68 6.19 -3.31
N GLY A 225 12.44 7.26 -3.13
CA GLY A 225 12.44 8.00 -1.87
C GLY A 225 13.57 9.00 -1.74
N GLY A 226 13.77 9.44 -0.50
CA GLY A 226 14.69 10.52 -0.15
C GLY A 226 14.11 11.91 -0.43
N PRO A 227 14.89 12.99 -0.16
CA PRO A 227 14.45 14.37 -0.31
C PRO A 227 13.78 14.66 -1.66
N GLY A 228 12.51 15.07 -1.61
CA GLY A 228 11.72 15.41 -2.80
C GLY A 228 11.06 14.22 -3.49
N LYS A 229 11.14 13.01 -2.90
CA LYS A 229 10.51 11.79 -3.41
C LYS A 229 9.86 10.94 -2.31
N GLU A 230 9.83 11.42 -1.07
CA GLU A 230 9.25 10.70 0.07
C GLU A 230 7.79 10.30 -0.20
N PHE A 231 7.04 11.18 -0.89
CA PHE A 231 5.64 11.02 -1.22
C PHE A 231 5.39 11.17 -2.72
N TRP A 232 6.28 10.56 -3.50
CA TRP A 232 6.27 10.61 -4.97
C TRP A 232 5.08 9.84 -5.57
N VAL A 233 4.29 10.52 -6.41
CA VAL A 233 3.18 9.95 -7.18
C VAL A 233 3.35 10.35 -8.64
N PHE A 234 3.94 9.44 -9.43
CA PHE A 234 4.05 9.50 -10.90
C PHE A 234 4.38 10.87 -11.53
N GLY A 235 5.27 11.66 -10.92
CA GLY A 235 5.69 12.95 -11.45
C GLY A 235 5.67 14.09 -10.43
N GLU A 236 4.91 13.93 -9.34
CA GLU A 236 4.74 14.96 -8.32
C GLU A 236 5.06 14.41 -6.92
N ASN A 237 5.73 15.19 -6.09
CA ASN A 237 5.95 14.86 -4.68
C ASN A 237 4.97 15.62 -3.79
N TYR A 238 4.08 14.91 -3.11
CA TYR A 238 3.10 15.52 -2.22
C TYR A 238 3.66 15.75 -0.82
N GLU A 239 4.61 16.68 -0.71
CA GLU A 239 5.34 16.99 0.53
C GLU A 239 4.42 17.27 1.73
N ASN A 240 4.80 16.75 2.91
CA ASN A 240 4.06 16.94 4.15
C ASN A 240 4.97 16.76 5.39
N GLU A 241 5.79 17.77 5.66
CA GLU A 241 6.72 17.77 6.79
C GLU A 241 6.00 17.89 8.14
N PRO A 242 6.54 17.27 9.20
CA PRO A 242 5.99 17.43 10.54
C PRO A 242 6.13 18.86 11.06
N ILE A 243 5.14 19.30 11.84
CA ILE A 243 5.12 20.63 12.47
C ILE A 243 5.26 20.49 13.99
N GLY A 244 6.13 21.32 14.58
CA GLY A 244 6.23 21.49 16.03
C GLY A 244 6.81 20.29 16.76
N GLY A 245 7.84 19.64 16.18
CA GLY A 245 8.51 18.48 16.79
C GLY A 245 7.70 17.19 16.78
N ARG A 246 6.58 17.14 16.06
CA ARG A 246 5.84 15.90 15.81
C ARG A 246 6.65 14.94 14.94
N ASP A 247 6.32 13.65 15.02
CA ASP A 247 6.99 12.57 14.28
C ASP A 247 8.53 12.55 14.42
N PRO A 248 9.06 12.49 15.65
CA PRO A 248 10.51 12.51 15.89
C PRO A 248 11.23 11.26 15.36
N ALA A 249 10.51 10.18 15.07
CA ALA A 249 11.06 8.95 14.50
C ALA A 249 10.94 8.89 12.96
N GLY A 250 10.19 9.82 12.34
CA GLY A 250 9.97 9.85 10.90
C GLY A 250 9.09 8.71 10.39
N GLU A 251 8.14 8.25 11.20
CA GLU A 251 7.25 7.12 10.89
C GLU A 251 6.37 7.35 9.67
N ARG A 252 6.20 8.62 9.24
CA ARG A 252 5.59 8.94 7.95
C ARG A 252 6.32 8.32 6.75
N GLY A 253 7.55 7.86 6.93
CA GLY A 253 8.32 7.21 5.88
C GLY A 253 9.07 8.20 4.98
N LYS A 254 10.06 7.67 4.26
CA LYS A 254 10.80 8.41 3.22
C LYS A 254 11.08 7.60 1.98
N TRP A 255 10.80 6.29 2.01
CA TRP A 255 11.19 5.35 0.97
C TRP A 255 10.10 4.32 0.73
N ARG A 256 10.06 3.83 -0.49
CA ARG A 256 9.37 2.60 -0.86
C ARG A 256 10.18 1.84 -1.91
N ILE A 257 9.96 0.53 -1.96
CA ILE A 257 10.30 -0.31 -3.09
C ILE A 257 9.08 -0.46 -4.00
N GLU A 258 9.36 -0.42 -5.29
CA GLU A 258 8.45 -0.81 -6.37
C GLU A 258 9.03 -2.04 -7.06
N ILE A 259 8.29 -3.16 -7.04
CA ILE A 259 8.59 -4.34 -7.85
C ILE A 259 7.62 -4.36 -9.03
N SER A 260 8.16 -4.44 -10.25
CA SER A 260 7.39 -4.51 -11.49
C SER A 260 7.89 -5.63 -12.40
N PRO A 261 6.99 -6.32 -13.13
CA PRO A 261 7.38 -7.16 -14.25
C PRO A 261 8.10 -6.35 -15.34
N SER A 262 9.16 -6.90 -15.94
CA SER A 262 9.83 -6.32 -17.10
C SER A 262 8.99 -6.44 -18.37
N ALA A 263 8.29 -7.56 -18.53
CA ALA A 263 7.42 -7.84 -19.66
C ALA A 263 6.02 -7.22 -19.47
N SER A 264 5.45 -6.71 -20.56
CA SER A 264 4.06 -6.24 -20.61
C SER A 264 3.13 -7.40 -20.93
N VAL A 265 2.54 -8.01 -19.90
CA VAL A 265 1.55 -9.09 -20.02
C VAL A 265 0.28 -8.77 -19.24
N GLU A 266 -0.83 -9.44 -19.54
CA GLU A 266 -2.08 -9.19 -18.80
C GLU A 266 -2.02 -9.78 -17.39
N GLU A 267 -1.54 -11.02 -17.26
CA GLU A 267 -1.54 -11.80 -16.03
C GLU A 267 -0.13 -11.90 -15.44
N ASP A 268 0.02 -11.40 -14.22
CA ASP A 268 1.26 -11.43 -13.45
C ASP A 268 1.02 -11.96 -12.04
N TYR A 269 2.08 -12.55 -11.48
CA TYR A 269 2.11 -13.06 -10.13
C TYR A 269 3.25 -12.41 -9.35
N PHE A 270 2.99 -12.06 -8.10
CA PHE A 270 4.04 -11.65 -7.15
C PHE A 270 4.11 -12.66 -6.03
N LEU A 271 5.34 -13.03 -5.64
CA LEU A 271 5.59 -13.88 -4.49
C LEU A 271 6.78 -13.30 -3.74
N ASN A 272 6.50 -12.82 -2.53
CA ASN A 272 7.45 -12.12 -1.68
C ASN A 272 7.49 -12.80 -0.32
N VAL A 273 8.69 -13.06 0.21
CA VAL A 273 8.91 -13.70 1.50
C VAL A 273 9.72 -12.75 2.38
N MET A 274 9.08 -12.22 3.42
CA MET A 274 9.68 -11.28 4.36
C MET A 274 10.07 -12.01 5.64
N GLN A 275 11.30 -11.85 6.09
CA GLN A 275 11.85 -12.35 7.37
C GLN A 275 12.32 -11.19 8.24
#